data_AF-A0A5E7L8B7-F1
#
_entry.id   AF-A0A5E7L8B7-F1
#
_cell.length_a   1.000
_cell.length_b   1.000
_cell.length_c   1.000
_cell.angle_alpha   90.00
_cell.angle_beta   90.00
_cell.angle_gamma   90.00
#
_symmetry.space_group_name_H-M   'P 1'
#
loop_
_entity.id
_entity.type
_entity.pdbx_description
1 polymer ?
#
loop_
_entity_poly.entity_id
_entity_poly.type
_entity_poly.pdbx_seq_one_letter_code
_entity_poly.pdbx_strand_id
1 'polypeptide(L)'
;MAQFEPGHLHIERHALTDDDVNYNVHLDYEVFTDPQKGKGIQFTLHGSMQGKDMKETFFLPKEEAYNFARDVTRIAEKYGIPKAHSQIGSVHKHYDLMFEDIRQKLNMQSGDPVNPEHFE
;
A
#
# COMPACT_ATOMS: atom_id res chain seq x y z
N MET A 1 3.78 -9.42 -11.97
CA MET A 1 4.18 -10.17 -10.76
C MET A 1 4.16 -9.23 -9.57
N ALA A 2 3.91 -9.75 -8.37
CA ALA A 2 4.08 -8.97 -7.14
C ALA A 2 5.07 -9.72 -6.25
N GLN A 3 5.98 -8.99 -5.62
CA GLN A 3 6.96 -9.51 -4.71
C GLN A 3 6.90 -8.68 -3.43
N PHE A 4 6.57 -9.35 -2.33
CA PHE A 4 6.50 -8.74 -1.01
C PHE A 4 7.77 -9.05 -0.22
N GLU A 5 8.30 -8.01 0.39
CA GLU A 5 9.40 -8.04 1.34
C GLU A 5 9.02 -7.17 2.56
N PRO A 6 9.53 -7.47 3.76
CA PRO A 6 9.17 -6.72 4.96
C PRO A 6 9.63 -5.25 4.86
N GLY A 7 8.67 -4.34 4.69
CA GLY A 7 8.89 -2.91 4.44
C GLY A 7 8.91 -2.49 2.96
N HIS A 8 8.71 -3.43 2.02
CA HIS A 8 8.77 -3.17 0.59
C HIS A 8 7.83 -4.08 -0.21
N LEU A 9 6.95 -3.50 -1.01
CA LEU A 9 6.11 -4.25 -1.95
C LEU A 9 6.42 -3.82 -3.38
N HIS A 10 6.99 -4.73 -4.16
CA HIS A 10 7.17 -4.54 -5.59
C HIS A 10 5.97 -5.10 -6.36
N ILE A 11 5.40 -4.30 -7.25
CA ILE A 11 4.26 -4.68 -8.09
C ILE A 11 4.59 -4.30 -9.53
N GLU A 12 4.69 -5.33 -10.37
CA GLU A 12 4.79 -5.16 -11.81
C GLU A 12 3.63 -5.84 -12.52
N ARG A 13 3.14 -5.22 -13.59
CA ARG A 13 2.20 -5.82 -14.53
C ARG A 13 2.72 -5.52 -15.92
N HIS A 14 2.86 -6.57 -16.70
CA HIS A 14 3.22 -6.46 -18.10
C HIS A 14 1.94 -6.56 -18.92
N ALA A 15 1.74 -5.61 -19.85
CA ALA A 15 0.58 -5.62 -20.73
C ALA A 15 0.67 -6.83 -21.67
N LEU A 16 -0.32 -7.72 -21.61
CA LEU A 16 -0.41 -8.88 -22.51
C LEU A 16 -1.10 -8.52 -23.85
N THR A 17 -1.83 -7.42 -23.87
CA THR A 17 -2.54 -6.87 -25.05
C THR A 17 -2.37 -5.35 -25.10
N ASP A 18 -2.60 -4.73 -26.26
CA ASP A 18 -2.49 -3.27 -26.47
C ASP A 18 -3.46 -2.45 -25.58
N ASP A 19 -4.58 -3.06 -25.19
CA ASP A 19 -5.57 -2.50 -24.26
C ASP A 19 -5.22 -2.75 -22.76
N ASP A 20 -4.16 -3.51 -22.48
CA ASP A 20 -3.75 -3.83 -21.11
C ASP A 20 -2.75 -2.79 -20.58
N VAL A 21 -2.70 -2.65 -19.26
CA VAL A 21 -1.85 -1.64 -18.63
C VAL A 21 -0.52 -2.22 -18.21
N ASN A 22 0.57 -1.55 -18.57
CA ASN A 22 1.88 -1.82 -18.00
C ASN A 22 2.14 -0.89 -16.82
N TYR A 23 2.67 -1.44 -15.74
CA TYR A 23 3.17 -0.66 -14.62
C TYR A 23 4.23 -1.45 -13.87
N ASN A 24 5.22 -0.76 -13.32
CA ASN A 24 6.25 -1.32 -12.47
C ASN A 24 6.48 -0.33 -11.34
N VAL A 25 6.00 -0.67 -10.14
CA VAL A 25 5.96 0.24 -9.00
C VAL A 25 6.40 -0.45 -7.73
N HIS A 26 7.06 0.31 -6.88
CA HIS A 26 7.60 -0.09 -5.60
C HIS A 26 6.89 0.72 -4.53
N LEU A 27 6.32 0.03 -3.54
CA LEU A 27 5.68 0.61 -2.38
C LEU A 27 6.54 0.29 -1.16
N ASP A 28 7.43 1.22 -0.83
CA ASP A 28 8.22 1.17 0.40
C ASP A 28 7.39 1.68 1.57
N TYR A 29 7.53 1.05 2.72
CA TYR A 29 6.83 1.47 3.92
C TYR A 29 7.66 1.25 5.18
N GLU A 30 7.73 2.29 6.01
CA GLU A 30 8.60 2.33 7.19
C GLU A 30 7.90 2.95 8.39
N VAL A 31 8.28 2.51 9.59
CA VAL A 31 7.74 3.11 10.82
C VAL A 31 8.27 4.53 10.93
N PHE A 32 7.34 5.48 10.91
CA PHE A 32 7.67 6.87 11.08
C PHE A 32 6.88 7.42 12.26
N THR A 33 7.52 8.22 13.11
CA THR A 33 6.86 8.91 14.21
C THR A 33 6.79 10.38 13.88
N ASP A 34 5.62 10.82 13.48
CA ASP A 34 5.38 12.22 13.19
C ASP A 34 5.15 13.00 14.50
N PRO A 35 5.78 14.17 14.69
CA PRO A 35 5.63 14.94 15.93
C PRO A 35 4.21 15.51 16.15
N GLN A 36 3.38 15.60 15.09
CA GLN A 36 2.00 16.12 15.17
C GLN A 36 0.98 14.98 15.24
N LYS A 37 1.20 13.91 14.45
CA LYS A 37 0.25 12.78 14.30
C LYS A 37 0.62 11.54 15.12
N GLY A 38 1.82 11.49 15.71
CA GLY A 38 2.30 10.34 16.49
C GLY A 38 2.88 9.21 15.63
N LYS A 39 2.88 7.99 16.17
CA LYS A 39 3.45 6.80 15.51
C LYS A 39 2.57 6.34 14.35
N GLY A 40 3.18 6.11 13.19
CA GLY A 40 2.52 5.65 11.98
C GLY A 40 3.48 4.99 11.02
N ILE A 41 3.06 4.88 9.77
CA ILE A 41 3.83 4.33 8.67
C ILE A 41 3.93 5.39 7.58
N GLN A 42 5.15 5.67 7.14
CA GLN A 42 5.39 6.45 5.93
C GLN A 42 5.46 5.51 4.75
N PHE A 43 4.60 5.74 3.76
CA PHE A 43 4.55 5.00 2.51
C PHE A 43 5.18 5.85 1.40
N THR A 44 6.06 5.24 0.61
CA THR A 44 6.65 5.84 -0.58
C THR A 44 6.34 4.94 -1.76
N LEU A 45 5.45 5.40 -2.63
CA LEU A 45 5.12 4.74 -3.87
C LEU A 45 5.93 5.37 -4.99
N HIS A 46 6.77 4.60 -5.68
CA HIS A 46 7.60 5.10 -6.78
C HIS A 46 7.80 4.04 -7.87
N GLY A 47 8.09 4.48 -9.08
CA GLY A 47 8.31 3.60 -10.23
C GLY A 47 7.76 4.22 -11.50
N SER A 48 7.25 3.39 -12.40
CA SER A 48 6.78 3.82 -13.71
C SER A 48 5.40 3.19 -14.00
N MET A 49 4.40 4.03 -14.29
CA MET A 49 3.04 3.62 -14.67
C MET A 49 2.77 4.04 -16.11
N GLN A 50 2.43 3.10 -17.00
CA GLN A 50 2.21 3.37 -18.43
C GLN A 50 3.36 4.15 -19.10
N GLY A 51 4.60 3.83 -18.72
CA GLY A 51 5.80 4.52 -19.20
C GLY A 51 6.00 5.94 -18.64
N LYS A 52 5.25 6.35 -17.61
CA LYS A 52 5.47 7.61 -16.88
C LYS A 52 6.06 7.33 -15.51
N ASP A 53 7.21 7.91 -15.23
CA ASP A 53 7.80 7.87 -13.90
C ASP A 53 6.98 8.67 -12.90
N MET A 54 6.79 8.08 -11.71
CA MET A 54 6.02 8.66 -10.63
C MET A 54 6.67 8.33 -9.29
N LYS A 55 6.53 9.26 -8.35
CA LYS A 55 6.99 9.12 -6.97
C LYS A 55 6.09 9.95 -6.08
N GLU A 56 5.31 9.30 -5.24
CA GLU A 56 4.40 9.92 -4.27
C GLU A 56 4.72 9.34 -2.89
N THR A 57 4.89 10.22 -1.90
CA THR A 57 5.11 9.82 -0.51
C THR A 57 3.97 10.35 0.34
N PHE A 58 3.43 9.50 1.20
CA PHE A 58 2.34 9.84 2.10
C PHE A 58 2.53 9.16 3.45
N PHE A 59 2.18 9.87 4.52
CA PHE A 59 2.25 9.35 5.88
C PHE A 59 0.85 9.00 6.38
N LEU A 60 0.71 7.79 6.92
CA LEU A 60 -0.52 7.34 7.56
C LEU A 60 -0.24 7.03 9.04
N PRO A 61 -0.97 7.67 9.99
CA PRO A 61 -0.89 7.32 11.40
C PRO A 61 -1.35 5.88 11.64
N LYS A 62 -1.03 5.29 12.81
CA LYS A 62 -1.35 3.87 13.11
C LYS A 62 -2.81 3.49 12.80
N GLU A 63 -3.75 4.42 13.02
CA GLU A 63 -5.19 4.21 12.86
C GLU A 63 -5.60 4.15 11.38
N GLU A 64 -4.88 4.87 10.52
CA GLU A 64 -5.11 4.94 9.09
C GLU A 64 -4.13 4.06 8.30
N ALA A 65 -3.13 3.46 8.95
CA ALA A 65 -2.12 2.63 8.31
C ALA A 65 -2.74 1.44 7.56
N TYR A 66 -3.97 1.03 7.92
CA TYR A 66 -4.76 0.01 7.22
C TYR A 66 -5.51 0.53 5.98
N ASN A 67 -5.69 1.84 5.85
CA ASN A 67 -6.33 2.49 4.71
C ASN A 67 -5.38 2.79 3.55
N PHE A 68 -4.10 2.42 3.63
CA PHE A 68 -3.10 2.67 2.60
C PHE A 68 -3.48 2.17 1.20
N ALA A 69 -4.25 1.08 1.12
CA ALA A 69 -4.77 0.57 -0.15
C ALA A 69 -5.60 1.62 -0.91
N ARG A 70 -6.34 2.47 -0.19
CA ARG A 70 -7.15 3.55 -0.76
C ARG A 70 -6.28 4.61 -1.42
N ASP A 71 -5.24 5.07 -0.73
CA ASP A 71 -4.31 6.08 -1.24
C ASP A 71 -3.52 5.55 -2.44
N VAL A 72 -2.98 4.33 -2.34
CA VAL A 72 -2.29 3.67 -3.47
C VAL A 72 -3.20 3.55 -4.69
N THR A 73 -4.46 3.15 -4.50
CA THR A 73 -5.44 3.06 -5.59
C THR A 73 -5.69 4.42 -6.22
N ARG A 74 -5.89 5.46 -5.40
CA ARG A 74 -6.14 6.82 -5.87
C ARG A 74 -4.96 7.39 -6.66
N ILE A 75 -3.74 7.10 -6.22
CA ILE A 75 -2.52 7.48 -6.94
C ILE A 75 -2.48 6.74 -8.28
N ALA A 76 -2.67 5.42 -8.30
CA ALA A 76 -2.68 4.65 -9.54
C ALA A 76 -3.70 5.18 -10.57
N GLU A 77 -4.91 5.54 -10.12
CA GLU A 77 -5.92 6.18 -10.96
C GLU A 77 -5.47 7.52 -11.55
N LYS A 78 -4.81 8.36 -10.74
CA LYS A 78 -4.28 9.66 -11.17
C LYS A 78 -3.25 9.52 -12.31
N TYR A 79 -2.50 8.43 -12.32
CA TYR A 79 -1.52 8.11 -13.36
C TYR A 79 -2.10 7.28 -14.52
N GLY A 80 -3.41 7.04 -14.53
CA GLY A 80 -4.13 6.44 -15.64
C GLY A 80 -4.33 4.93 -15.54
N ILE A 81 -4.07 4.31 -14.38
CA ILE A 81 -4.42 2.91 -14.13
C ILE A 81 -5.90 2.86 -13.71
N PRO A 82 -6.82 2.34 -14.55
CA PRO A 82 -8.23 2.30 -14.21
C PRO A 82 -8.45 1.36 -13.01
N LYS A 83 -9.39 1.68 -12.10
CA LYS A 83 -9.71 0.86 -10.91
C LYS A 83 -9.91 -0.63 -11.24
N ALA A 84 -10.48 -0.94 -12.41
CA ALA A 84 -10.70 -2.29 -12.88
C ALA A 84 -9.40 -3.08 -13.17
N HIS A 85 -8.33 -2.39 -13.58
CA HIS A 85 -6.99 -2.97 -13.78
C HIS A 85 -6.03 -2.67 -12.62
N SER A 86 -6.42 -1.76 -11.72
CA SER A 86 -5.85 -1.58 -10.39
C SER A 86 -6.27 -2.74 -9.47
N GLN A 87 -6.17 -3.97 -9.99
CA GLN A 87 -6.20 -5.21 -9.21
C GLN A 87 -4.94 -5.37 -8.34
N ILE A 88 -4.39 -4.24 -7.89
CA ILE A 88 -3.56 -4.15 -6.69
C ILE A 88 -4.33 -4.80 -5.51
N GLY A 89 -5.67 -4.71 -5.51
CA GLY A 89 -6.53 -5.45 -4.57
C GLY A 89 -6.54 -6.98 -4.75
N SER A 90 -6.43 -7.54 -5.96
CA SER A 90 -6.40 -9.00 -6.14
C SER A 90 -5.11 -9.65 -5.66
N VAL A 91 -4.14 -8.84 -5.24
CA VAL A 91 -2.94 -9.27 -4.51
C VAL A 91 -3.20 -9.37 -3.00
N HIS A 92 -4.44 -9.67 -2.58
CA HIS A 92 -4.88 -9.80 -1.18
C HIS A 92 -3.86 -10.48 -0.26
N LYS A 93 -3.17 -11.53 -0.73
CA LYS A 93 -2.13 -12.23 0.05
C LYS A 93 -0.97 -11.33 0.47
N HIS A 94 -0.51 -10.43 -0.40
CA HIS A 94 0.63 -9.55 -0.10
C HIS A 94 0.18 -8.40 0.80
N TYR A 95 -1.06 -7.93 0.64
CA TYR A 95 -1.68 -6.98 1.56
C TYR A 95 -1.82 -7.55 2.98
N ASP A 96 -2.20 -8.81 3.10
CA ASP A 96 -2.27 -9.52 4.39
C ASP A 96 -0.89 -9.55 5.05
N LEU A 97 0.16 -9.88 4.29
CA LEU A 97 1.54 -9.86 4.78
C LEU A 97 2.01 -8.45 5.19
N MET A 98 1.68 -7.41 4.40
CA MET A 98 1.93 -6.02 4.77
C MET A 98 1.21 -5.65 6.05
N PHE A 99 -0.04 -6.08 6.20
CA PHE A 99 -0.86 -5.80 7.39
C PHE A 99 -0.23 -6.42 8.63
N GLU A 100 0.21 -7.68 8.55
CA GLU A 100 0.94 -8.37 9.62
C GLU A 100 2.25 -7.67 9.96
N ASP A 101 3.05 -7.30 8.96
CA ASP A 101 4.33 -6.62 9.14
C ASP A 101 4.16 -5.22 9.73
N ILE A 102 3.21 -4.42 9.24
CA ILE A 102 2.84 -3.12 9.80
C ILE A 102 2.40 -3.27 11.26
N ARG A 103 1.58 -4.28 11.56
CA ARG A 103 1.13 -4.57 12.94
C ARG A 103 2.33 -4.85 13.85
N GLN A 104 3.25 -5.70 13.43
CA GLN A 104 4.47 -6.02 14.19
C GLN A 104 5.35 -4.77 14.39
N LYS A 105 5.60 -4.02 13.30
CA LYS A 105 6.39 -2.78 13.26
C LYS A 105 5.81 -1.68 14.16
N LEU A 106 4.50 -1.49 14.13
CA LEU A 106 3.81 -0.54 15.00
C LEU A 106 3.73 -1.01 16.45
N ASN A 107 4.17 -2.24 16.74
CA ASN A 107 4.04 -2.88 18.05
C ASN A 107 2.57 -2.91 18.50
N MET A 108 1.66 -3.17 17.56
CA MET A 108 0.25 -3.35 17.86
C MET A 108 0.09 -4.73 18.50
N GLN A 109 0.08 -4.77 19.85
CA GLN A 109 -0.07 -6.00 20.61
C GLN A 109 -1.32 -6.76 20.15
N SER A 110 -1.10 -7.99 19.68
CA SER A 110 -2.16 -9.00 19.61
C SER A 110 -2.46 -9.44 21.04
N GLY A 111 -3.54 -8.93 21.63
CA GLY A 111 -3.87 -9.19 23.05
C GLY A 111 -4.56 -8.03 23.77
N ASP A 112 -4.60 -6.82 23.20
CA ASP A 112 -5.67 -5.88 23.58
C ASP A 112 -6.98 -6.44 23.03
N PRO A 113 -8.07 -6.53 23.82
CA PRO A 113 -9.34 -7.04 23.34
C PRO A 113 -9.73 -6.22 22.11
N VAL A 114 -9.82 -6.89 20.95
CA VAL A 114 -10.55 -6.37 19.81
C VAL A 114 -11.98 -6.22 20.31
N ASN A 115 -12.36 -5.02 20.70
CA ASN A 115 -13.71 -4.70 21.11
C ASN A 115 -14.53 -4.63 19.81
N PRO A 116 -15.43 -5.59 19.53
CA PRO A 116 -16.18 -5.64 18.27
C PRO A 116 -17.18 -4.48 18.11
N GLU A 117 -17.31 -3.60 19.11
CA GLU A 117 -18.23 -2.45 19.17
C GLU A 117 -17.89 -1.30 18.20
N HIS A 118 -16.78 -1.37 17.45
CA HIS A 118 -16.42 -0.39 16.42
C HIS A 118 -16.76 -0.83 14.99
N PHE A 119 -17.47 -1.95 14.83
CA PHE A 119 -17.93 -2.49 13.55
C PHE A 119 -19.48 -2.48 13.41
N GLU A 120 -20.17 -1.52 14.03
CA GLU A 120 -21.60 -1.25 13.78
C GLU A 120 -21.84 -0.04 12.87
#